data_AF-A7APG4-F1
#
_entry.id   AF-A7APG4-F1
#
_cell.length_a   1.000
_cell.length_b   1.000
_cell.length_c   1.000
_cell.angle_alpha   90.00
_cell.angle_beta   90.00
_cell.angle_gamma   90.00
#
_symmetry.space_group_name_H-M   'P 1'
#
loop_
_entity.id
_entity.type
_entity.pdbx_description
1 polymer ?
#
loop_
_entity_poly.entity_id
_entity_poly.type
_entity_poly.pdbx_seq_one_letter_code
_entity_poly.pdbx_strand_id
1 'polypeptide(L)'
;MATIASENGASQHDEVADAALGKHNLNNLDFNAQVALILDQHAAIVADMKERDQIKNDKSTHPIAHIKLTSRIEVRIQQIRSDLDILSQIYEKIISSRKYRKKYTDEELLKFEDTLQNLEEQCNIYDSGKLRRPTTVRRRINLDFSVPEGYSMNEEDKTKATESLQRWKDRDEGFDQQLQEIGEAVERIGDVAVVIGERATEQAKKAVDTMNKVQNTTSEISVVSMQIKTLLKRRYNLELSFRIGLILIFLIVFCVFIFSLIKFLKS
;
A
#
# COMPACT_ATOMS: atom_id res chain seq x y z
N MET A 1 -2.91 31.49 1.37
CA MET A 1 -2.24 31.00 0.14
C MET A 1 -1.16 30.04 0.58
N ALA A 2 -1.48 28.75 0.65
CA ALA A 2 -0.51 27.70 0.92
C ALA A 2 -0.40 26.88 -0.37
N THR A 3 0.81 26.83 -0.90
CA THR A 3 1.20 26.12 -2.11
C THR A 3 1.05 24.62 -1.87
N ILE A 4 -0.03 24.02 -2.38
CA ILE A 4 -0.14 22.56 -2.51
C ILE A 4 0.68 22.20 -3.75
N ALA A 5 1.96 21.88 -3.52
CA ALA A 5 2.83 21.36 -4.56
C ALA A 5 2.42 19.92 -4.91
N SER A 6 2.44 19.66 -6.20
CA SER A 6 2.16 18.40 -6.87
C SER A 6 3.13 17.28 -6.42
N GLU A 7 2.68 16.39 -5.54
CA GLU A 7 3.39 15.15 -5.17
C GLU A 7 2.74 13.87 -5.72
N ASN A 8 1.66 13.99 -6.50
CA ASN A 8 1.02 12.84 -7.17
C ASN A 8 1.81 12.32 -8.37
N GLY A 9 2.87 13.02 -8.80
CA GLY A 9 3.69 12.63 -9.94
C GLY A 9 4.80 11.62 -9.63
N ALA A 10 5.26 11.50 -8.38
CA ALA A 10 6.46 10.73 -8.09
C ALA A 10 6.25 9.20 -8.13
N SER A 11 5.16 8.67 -7.57
CA SER A 11 4.98 7.20 -7.51
C SER A 11 4.66 6.56 -8.86
N GLN A 12 3.91 7.25 -9.72
CA GLN A 12 3.61 6.75 -11.07
C GLN A 12 4.82 6.83 -12.01
N HIS A 13 5.76 7.74 -11.77
CA HIS A 13 6.93 7.90 -12.62
C HIS A 13 8.02 6.86 -12.32
N ASP A 14 8.15 6.46 -11.04
CA ASP A 14 9.08 5.42 -10.61
C ASP A 14 8.60 4.01 -11.05
N GLU A 15 7.30 3.70 -10.90
CA GLU A 15 6.73 2.39 -11.29
C GLU A 15 6.88 2.08 -12.80
N VAL A 16 6.73 3.09 -13.65
CA VAL A 16 6.82 2.93 -15.11
C VAL A 16 8.28 2.78 -15.56
N ALA A 17 9.22 3.41 -14.84
CA ALA A 17 10.65 3.28 -15.12
C ALA A 17 11.18 1.89 -14.72
N ASP A 18 10.78 1.37 -13.56
CA ASP A 18 11.24 0.08 -13.06
C ASP A 18 10.73 -1.11 -13.88
N ALA A 19 9.45 -1.08 -14.30
CA ALA A 19 8.88 -2.11 -15.17
C ALA A 19 9.53 -2.13 -16.57
N ALA A 20 10.00 -0.99 -17.06
CA ALA A 20 10.75 -0.90 -18.31
C ALA A 20 12.18 -1.46 -18.16
N LEU A 21 12.82 -1.22 -17.02
CA LEU A 21 14.13 -1.78 -16.68
C LEU A 21 14.10 -3.30 -16.52
N GLY A 22 13.08 -3.86 -15.86
CA GLY A 22 12.92 -5.32 -15.74
C GLY A 22 12.78 -6.01 -17.11
N LYS A 23 12.02 -5.42 -18.03
CA LYS A 23 11.91 -5.92 -19.42
C LYS A 23 13.21 -5.82 -20.19
N HIS A 24 13.97 -4.74 -20.00
CA HIS A 24 15.28 -4.56 -20.61
C HIS A 24 16.28 -5.62 -20.12
N ASN A 25 16.30 -5.89 -18.82
CA ASN A 25 17.15 -6.90 -18.20
C ASN A 25 16.80 -8.32 -18.67
N LEU A 26 15.51 -8.62 -18.82
CA LEU A 26 15.04 -9.89 -19.39
C LEU A 26 15.53 -10.12 -20.82
N ASN A 27 15.52 -9.07 -21.65
CA ASN A 27 15.99 -9.15 -23.04
C ASN A 27 17.50 -9.36 -23.13
N ASN A 28 18.26 -8.78 -22.20
CA ASN A 28 19.71 -8.89 -22.16
C ASN A 28 20.21 -10.10 -21.34
N LEU A 29 19.32 -10.80 -20.63
CA LEU A 29 19.64 -11.86 -19.68
C LEU A 29 20.63 -11.40 -18.60
N ASP A 30 20.47 -10.16 -18.13
CA ASP A 30 21.35 -9.58 -17.12
C ASP A 30 20.85 -9.91 -15.70
N PHE A 31 21.31 -11.06 -15.19
CA PHE A 31 20.93 -11.57 -13.87
C PHE A 31 21.32 -10.59 -12.75
N ASN A 32 22.53 -10.03 -12.79
CA ASN A 32 23.04 -9.16 -11.72
C ASN A 32 22.33 -7.80 -11.71
N ALA A 33 22.02 -7.24 -12.88
CA ALA A 33 21.24 -6.01 -12.96
C ALA A 33 19.83 -6.20 -12.39
N GLN A 34 19.21 -7.36 -12.65
CA GLN A 34 17.89 -7.67 -12.11
C GLN A 34 17.92 -7.89 -10.58
N VAL A 35 18.96 -8.55 -10.05
CA VAL A 35 19.18 -8.66 -8.59
C VAL A 35 19.34 -7.28 -7.95
N ALA A 36 20.12 -6.39 -8.54
CA ALA A 36 20.32 -5.04 -8.01
C ALA A 36 19.01 -4.24 -7.94
N LEU A 37 18.14 -4.38 -8.95
CA LEU A 37 16.83 -3.73 -8.99
C LEU A 37 15.89 -4.27 -7.90
N ILE A 38 15.87 -5.59 -7.67
CA ILE A 38 15.10 -6.20 -6.57
C ILE A 38 15.61 -5.70 -5.21
N LEU A 39 16.92 -5.61 -5.01
CA LEU A 39 17.52 -5.13 -3.76
C LEU A 39 17.22 -3.66 -3.50
N ASP A 40 17.20 -2.82 -4.54
CA ASP A 40 16.85 -1.40 -4.41
C ASP A 40 15.38 -1.23 -3.98
N GLN A 41 14.48 -1.96 -4.63
CA GLN A 41 13.06 -1.99 -4.23
C GLN A 41 12.87 -2.52 -2.80
N HIS A 42 13.63 -3.55 -2.40
CA HIS A 42 13.62 -4.08 -1.04
C HIS A 42 14.05 -3.01 -0.02
N ALA A 43 15.14 -2.29 -0.29
CA ALA A 43 15.62 -1.21 0.57
C ALA A 43 14.58 -0.09 0.69
N ALA A 44 13.91 0.24 -0.41
CA ALA A 44 12.86 1.25 -0.45
C ALA A 44 11.62 0.84 0.36
N ILE A 45 11.21 -0.44 0.32
CA ILE A 45 10.15 -0.98 1.18
C ILE A 45 10.53 -0.88 2.65
N VAL A 46 11.76 -1.25 3.02
CA VAL A 46 12.24 -1.17 4.41
C VAL A 46 12.22 0.28 4.91
N ALA A 47 12.56 1.25 4.06
CA ALA A 47 12.47 2.67 4.39
C ALA A 47 11.01 3.11 4.63
N ASP A 48 10.10 2.78 3.71
CA ASP A 48 8.67 3.10 3.83
C ASP A 48 8.05 2.42 5.07
N MET A 49 8.46 1.20 5.42
CA MET A 49 8.00 0.50 6.62
C MET A 49 8.43 1.22 7.90
N LYS A 50 9.68 1.70 7.96
CA LYS A 50 10.18 2.49 9.10
C LYS A 50 9.41 3.81 9.23
N GLU A 51 9.16 4.50 8.13
CA GLU A 51 8.38 5.75 8.11
C GLU A 51 6.94 5.51 8.59
N ARG A 52 6.29 4.45 8.10
CA ARG A 52 4.94 4.05 8.55
C ARG A 52 4.91 3.78 10.05
N ASP A 53 5.90 3.08 10.58
CA ASP A 53 5.97 2.75 12.01
C ASP A 53 6.23 4.00 12.87
N GLN A 54 6.98 4.99 12.36
CA GLN A 54 7.14 6.31 13.01
C GLN A 54 5.80 7.07 13.08
N ILE A 55 5.09 7.14 11.95
CA ILE A 55 3.77 7.80 11.86
C ILE A 55 2.73 7.14 12.75
N LYS A 56 2.80 5.81 12.92
CA LYS A 56 1.92 5.06 13.83
C LYS A 56 2.14 5.43 15.30
N ASN A 57 3.37 5.78 15.68
CA ASN A 57 3.70 6.15 17.05
C ASN A 57 3.36 7.62 17.36
N ASP A 58 3.33 8.49 16.35
CA ASP A 58 2.92 9.89 16.49
C ASP A 58 1.39 10.04 16.43
N LYS A 59 0.77 10.27 17.60
CA LYS A 59 -0.69 10.44 17.76
C LYS A 59 -1.26 11.70 17.09
N SER A 60 -0.42 12.62 16.61
CA SER A 60 -0.86 13.86 15.93
C SER A 60 -0.97 13.72 14.42
N THR A 61 -0.43 12.62 13.85
CA THR A 61 -0.36 12.41 12.41
C THR A 61 -1.68 11.92 11.84
N HIS A 62 -2.07 12.43 10.67
CA HIS A 62 -3.33 12.09 10.04
C HIS A 62 -3.33 10.62 9.57
N PRO A 63 -4.41 9.83 9.82
CA PRO A 63 -4.50 8.43 9.39
C PRO A 63 -4.36 8.21 7.88
N ILE A 64 -4.47 9.27 7.07
CA ILE A 64 -4.32 9.24 5.62
C ILE A 64 -2.85 9.00 5.23
N ALA A 65 -1.89 9.55 5.98
CA ALA A 65 -0.47 9.34 5.70
C ALA A 65 -0.08 7.87 5.89
N HIS A 66 -0.58 7.24 6.97
CA HIS A 66 -0.40 5.81 7.22
C HIS A 66 -1.00 4.94 6.11
N ILE A 67 -2.22 5.27 5.64
CA ILE A 67 -2.87 4.54 4.54
C ILE A 67 -2.08 4.68 3.24
N LYS A 68 -1.62 5.90 2.90
CA LYS A 68 -0.83 6.16 1.68
C LYS A 68 0.52 5.42 1.68
N LEU A 69 1.20 5.36 2.82
CA LEU A 69 2.43 4.58 2.98
C LEU A 69 2.18 3.09 2.88
N THR A 70 1.09 2.61 3.51
CA THR A 70 0.71 1.19 3.43
C THR A 70 0.40 0.78 1.99
N SER A 71 -0.35 1.59 1.23
CA SER A 71 -0.64 1.29 -0.18
C SER A 71 0.62 1.32 -1.05
N ARG A 72 1.55 2.25 -0.79
CA ARG A 72 2.83 2.31 -1.52
C ARG A 72 3.68 1.06 -1.27
N ILE A 73 3.75 0.61 -0.02
CA ILE A 73 4.44 -0.64 0.35
C ILE A 73 3.81 -1.83 -0.37
N GLU A 74 2.48 -1.94 -0.41
CA GLU A 74 1.79 -3.03 -1.09
C GLU A 74 2.08 -3.07 -2.59
N VAL A 75 2.08 -1.92 -3.26
CA VAL A 75 2.42 -1.86 -4.70
C VAL A 75 3.88 -2.26 -4.94
N ARG A 76 4.81 -1.79 -4.11
CA ARG A 76 6.22 -2.19 -4.22
C ARG A 76 6.45 -3.67 -3.96
N ILE A 77 5.71 -4.28 -3.04
CA ILE A 77 5.76 -5.75 -2.83
C ILE A 77 5.28 -6.49 -4.10
N GLN A 78 4.21 -6.02 -4.74
CA GLN A 78 3.76 -6.61 -6.01
C GLN A 78 4.79 -6.45 -7.12
N GLN A 79 5.47 -5.30 -7.18
CA GLN A 79 6.52 -5.04 -8.15
C GLN A 79 7.71 -5.99 -7.96
N ILE A 80 8.21 -6.16 -6.72
CA ILE A 80 9.28 -7.12 -6.40
C ILE A 80 8.92 -8.54 -6.85
N ARG A 81 7.66 -8.98 -6.70
CA ARG A 81 7.24 -10.31 -7.18
C ARG A 81 7.33 -10.42 -8.69
N SER A 82 6.90 -9.40 -9.41
CA SER A 82 7.05 -9.34 -10.87
C SER A 82 8.53 -9.39 -11.27
N ASP A 83 9.39 -8.67 -10.54
CA ASP A 83 10.83 -8.62 -10.81
C ASP A 83 11.54 -9.93 -10.45
N LEU A 84 11.05 -10.67 -9.45
CA LEU A 84 11.53 -12.00 -9.07
C LEU A 84 11.12 -13.08 -10.09
N ASP A 85 9.90 -13.02 -10.62
CA ASP A 85 9.47 -13.87 -11.75
C ASP A 85 10.35 -13.62 -12.99
N ILE A 86 10.65 -12.35 -13.29
CA ILE A 86 11.60 -11.99 -14.36
C ILE A 86 12.99 -12.57 -14.07
N LEU A 87 13.49 -12.50 -12.83
CA LEU A 87 14.79 -13.06 -12.45
C LEU A 87 14.82 -14.59 -12.64
N SER A 88 13.75 -15.28 -12.25
CA SER A 88 13.59 -16.73 -12.47
C SER A 88 13.61 -17.07 -13.95
N GLN A 89 12.87 -16.33 -14.78
CA GLN A 89 12.87 -16.51 -16.24
C GLN A 89 14.25 -16.24 -16.86
N ILE A 90 15.01 -15.27 -16.36
CA ILE A 90 16.39 -15.02 -16.80
C ILE A 90 17.26 -16.23 -16.48
N TYR A 91 17.20 -16.75 -15.26
CA TYR A 91 17.96 -17.92 -14.82
C TYR A 91 17.62 -19.17 -15.65
N GLU A 92 16.33 -19.47 -15.87
CA GLU A 92 15.89 -20.58 -16.71
C GLU A 92 16.39 -20.44 -18.16
N LYS A 93 16.36 -19.24 -18.73
CA LYS A 93 16.89 -18.98 -20.09
C LYS A 93 18.41 -19.16 -20.16
N ILE A 94 19.14 -18.81 -19.11
CA ILE A 94 20.59 -19.03 -19.04
C ILE A 94 20.91 -20.52 -19.00
N ILE A 95 20.18 -21.31 -18.20
CA ILE A 95 20.37 -22.76 -18.08
C ILE A 95 19.97 -23.52 -19.34
N SER A 96 18.79 -23.21 -19.88
CA SER A 96 18.24 -23.89 -21.07
C SER A 96 19.04 -23.60 -22.33
N SER A 97 19.71 -22.44 -22.42
CA SER A 97 20.52 -22.09 -23.57
C SER A 97 21.99 -22.49 -23.39
N ARG A 98 22.43 -23.51 -24.15
CA ARG A 98 23.85 -23.93 -24.22
C ARG A 98 24.82 -22.79 -24.52
N LYS A 99 24.39 -21.74 -25.23
CA LYS A 99 25.23 -20.59 -25.58
C LYS A 99 25.50 -19.69 -24.37
N TYR A 100 24.50 -19.47 -23.51
CA TYR A 100 24.63 -18.62 -22.33
C TYR A 100 25.19 -19.39 -21.15
N ARG A 101 24.84 -20.68 -20.99
CA ARG A 101 25.46 -21.56 -19.99
C ARG A 101 26.99 -21.61 -20.09
N LYS A 102 27.55 -21.60 -21.31
CA LYS A 102 29.02 -21.56 -21.52
C LYS A 102 29.70 -20.26 -21.07
N LYS A 103 28.95 -19.19 -20.83
CA LYS A 103 29.49 -17.91 -20.35
C LYS A 103 29.71 -17.89 -18.84
N TYR A 104 29.08 -18.80 -18.12
CA TYR A 104 29.10 -18.86 -16.66
C TYR A 104 29.75 -20.16 -16.21
N THR A 105 30.48 -20.10 -15.11
CA THR A 105 31.01 -21.28 -14.43
C THR A 105 29.89 -21.98 -13.65
N ASP A 106 30.05 -23.29 -13.40
CA ASP A 106 29.07 -24.04 -12.60
C ASP A 106 28.94 -23.47 -11.17
N GLU A 107 30.01 -22.89 -10.61
CA GLU A 107 29.99 -22.17 -9.33
C GLU A 107 29.15 -20.88 -9.37
N GLU A 108 29.19 -20.13 -10.47
CA GLU A 108 28.37 -18.92 -10.63
C GLU A 108 26.89 -19.26 -10.80
N LEU A 109 26.58 -20.36 -11.50
CA LEU A 109 25.21 -20.83 -11.65
C LEU A 109 24.62 -21.31 -10.32
N LEU A 110 25.41 -21.97 -9.48
CA LEU A 110 25.03 -22.31 -8.11
C LEU A 110 24.79 -21.06 -7.27
N LYS A 111 25.66 -20.05 -7.36
CA LYS A 111 25.45 -18.76 -6.67
C LYS A 111 24.17 -18.05 -7.13
N PHE A 112 23.82 -18.15 -8.40
CA PHE A 112 22.57 -17.58 -8.92
C PHE A 112 21.34 -18.29 -8.33
N GLU A 113 21.40 -19.62 -8.21
CA GLU A 113 20.36 -20.42 -7.56
C GLU A 113 20.20 -20.05 -6.08
N ASP A 114 21.30 -19.98 -5.34
CA ASP A 114 21.32 -19.56 -3.93
C ASP A 114 20.75 -18.15 -3.75
N THR A 115 21.12 -17.22 -4.66
CA THR A 115 20.64 -15.84 -4.63
C THR A 115 19.14 -15.78 -4.90
N LEU A 116 18.65 -16.55 -5.86
CA LEU A 116 17.23 -16.62 -6.19
C LEU A 116 16.42 -17.19 -5.02
N GLN A 117 16.89 -18.30 -4.43
CA GLN A 117 16.23 -18.91 -3.27
C GLN A 117 16.21 -17.96 -2.06
N ASN A 118 17.31 -17.25 -1.80
CA ASN A 118 17.37 -16.27 -0.71
C ASN A 118 16.40 -15.10 -0.95
N LEU A 119 16.37 -14.54 -2.16
CA LEU A 119 15.43 -13.47 -2.51
C LEU A 119 13.97 -13.93 -2.41
N GLU A 120 13.68 -15.16 -2.81
CA GLU A 120 12.35 -15.76 -2.69
C GLU A 120 11.95 -15.93 -1.21
N GLU A 121 12.87 -16.39 -0.35
CA GLU A 121 12.66 -16.47 1.09
C GLU A 121 12.40 -15.09 1.70
N GLN A 122 13.18 -14.06 1.31
CA GLN A 122 12.95 -12.67 1.75
C GLN A 122 11.60 -12.13 1.27
N CYS A 123 11.17 -12.47 0.05
CA CYS A 123 9.86 -12.08 -0.47
C CYS A 123 8.72 -12.74 0.32
N ASN A 124 8.87 -14.02 0.65
CA ASN A 124 7.93 -14.76 1.48
C ASN A 124 7.82 -14.18 2.91
N ILE A 125 8.84 -13.46 3.40
CA ILE A 125 8.73 -12.74 4.68
C ILE A 125 7.67 -11.62 4.60
N TYR A 126 7.53 -10.92 3.48
CA TYR A 126 6.51 -9.88 3.32
C TYR A 126 5.09 -10.47 3.29
N ASP A 127 4.93 -11.64 2.67
CA ASP A 127 3.65 -12.36 2.65
C ASP A 127 3.31 -12.96 3.99
N SER A 128 4.31 -13.55 4.64
CA SER A 128 4.17 -14.00 6.01
C SER A 128 3.98 -12.83 6.97
N GLY A 129 4.36 -11.59 6.64
CA GLY A 129 4.02 -10.40 7.43
C GLY A 129 2.51 -10.17 7.58
N LYS A 130 1.69 -10.69 6.66
CA LYS A 130 0.23 -10.78 6.82
C LYS A 130 -0.22 -11.88 7.81
N LEU A 131 0.66 -12.83 8.16
CA LEU A 131 0.36 -14.07 8.90
C LEU A 131 1.27 -14.35 10.12
N ARG A 132 2.38 -13.61 10.33
CA ARG A 132 3.38 -13.93 11.35
C ARG A 132 2.95 -13.39 12.70
N ARG A 133 2.21 -14.25 13.39
CA ARG A 133 2.27 -14.34 14.85
C ARG A 133 3.73 -14.56 15.24
N PRO A 134 4.24 -13.89 16.29
CA PRO A 134 5.55 -14.23 16.85
C PRO A 134 5.45 -15.63 17.45
N THR A 135 5.83 -16.66 16.69
CA THR A 135 5.98 -18.01 17.21
C THR A 135 7.19 -18.02 18.15
N THR A 136 6.92 -18.03 19.44
CA THR A 136 7.91 -18.21 20.50
C THR A 136 8.73 -19.47 20.25
N VAL A 137 10.04 -19.30 20.12
CA VAL A 137 11.02 -20.37 19.93
C VAL A 137 10.91 -21.38 21.09
N ARG A 138 10.40 -22.58 20.79
CA ARG A 138 10.36 -23.72 21.73
C ARG A 138 11.78 -24.26 21.89
N ARG A 139 12.57 -23.68 22.81
CA ARG A 139 13.84 -24.27 23.25
C ARG A 139 13.55 -25.62 23.89
N ARG A 140 13.79 -26.71 23.15
CA ARG A 140 13.86 -28.05 23.74
C ARG A 140 15.16 -28.13 24.53
N ILE A 141 15.05 -28.07 25.86
CA ILE A 141 16.16 -28.35 26.76
C ILE A 141 16.28 -29.88 26.82
N ASN A 142 17.35 -30.44 26.25
CA ASN A 142 17.70 -31.84 26.48
C ASN A 142 18.24 -31.96 27.90
N LEU A 143 17.40 -32.44 28.82
CA LEU A 143 17.84 -32.90 30.14
C LEU A 143 18.38 -34.33 29.98
N ASP A 144 19.68 -34.49 30.21
CA ASP A 144 20.31 -35.81 30.31
C ASP A 144 19.89 -36.45 31.64
N PHE A 145 19.25 -37.62 31.56
CA PHE A 145 18.76 -38.40 32.71
C PHE A 145 19.69 -39.60 33.01
N SER A 146 21.00 -39.42 32.86
CA SER A 146 21.96 -40.42 33.31
C SER A 146 21.90 -40.57 34.83
N VAL A 147 21.36 -41.71 35.28
CA VAL A 147 21.24 -42.07 36.70
C VAL A 147 22.65 -42.26 37.27
N PRO A 148 23.04 -41.59 38.37
CA PRO A 148 24.32 -41.84 39.01
C PRO A 148 24.32 -43.28 39.57
N GLU A 149 25.23 -44.12 39.09
CA GLU A 149 25.41 -45.47 39.62
C GLU A 149 25.73 -45.42 41.11
N GLY A 150 24.90 -46.06 41.94
CA GLY A 150 25.21 -46.31 43.36
C GLY A 150 24.12 -46.06 44.41
N TYR A 151 22.93 -45.55 44.05
CA TYR A 151 21.86 -45.32 45.04
C TYR A 151 20.85 -46.47 45.07
N SER A 152 20.88 -47.29 46.14
CA SER A 152 19.77 -48.19 46.46
C SER A 152 18.65 -47.38 47.10
N MET A 153 17.62 -47.08 46.29
CA MET A 153 16.42 -46.36 46.71
C MET A 153 15.64 -47.17 47.76
N ASN A 154 15.38 -46.60 48.95
CA ASN A 154 14.49 -47.21 49.94
C ASN A 154 13.05 -47.30 49.39
N GLU A 155 12.26 -48.29 49.84
CA GLU A 155 10.87 -48.49 49.36
C GLU A 155 9.96 -47.27 49.60
N GLU A 156 10.16 -46.51 50.68
CA GLU A 156 9.44 -45.24 50.90
C GLU A 156 9.79 -44.14 49.87
N ASP A 157 11.03 -44.12 49.39
CA ASP A 157 11.44 -43.14 48.38
C ASP A 157 10.90 -43.52 47.00
N LYS A 158 10.73 -44.83 46.72
CA LYS A 158 10.07 -45.31 45.50
C LYS A 158 8.60 -44.93 45.46
N THR A 159 7.86 -45.13 46.56
CA THR A 159 6.43 -44.77 46.61
C THR A 159 6.24 -43.25 46.46
N LYS A 160 7.07 -42.45 47.14
CA LYS A 160 7.06 -40.98 46.99
C LYS A 160 7.44 -40.50 45.58
N ALA A 161 8.36 -41.19 44.91
CA ALA A 161 8.70 -40.93 43.51
C ALA A 161 7.53 -41.28 42.58
N THR A 162 6.83 -42.40 42.81
CA THR A 162 5.65 -42.77 42.00
C THR A 162 4.48 -41.81 42.18
N GLU A 163 4.22 -41.33 43.40
CA GLU A 163 3.21 -40.28 43.64
C GLU A 163 3.59 -38.95 42.96
N SER A 164 4.88 -38.60 43.00
CA SER A 164 5.37 -37.39 42.35
C SER A 164 5.25 -37.48 40.84
N LEU A 165 5.53 -38.66 40.27
CA LEU A 165 5.39 -38.94 38.84
C LEU A 165 3.92 -38.85 38.41
N GLN A 166 2.99 -39.36 39.21
CA GLN A 166 1.55 -39.26 38.95
C GLN A 166 1.09 -37.81 38.98
N ARG A 167 1.47 -37.03 40.00
CA ARG A 167 1.19 -35.59 40.09
C ARG A 167 1.83 -34.76 38.97
N TRP A 168 2.87 -35.28 38.32
CA TRP A 168 3.46 -34.63 37.15
C TRP A 168 2.66 -34.95 35.90
N LYS A 169 2.28 -36.21 35.69
CA LYS A 169 1.40 -36.62 34.59
C LYS A 169 0.07 -35.88 34.58
N ASP A 170 -0.62 -35.81 35.72
CA ASP A 170 -1.91 -35.13 35.83
C ASP A 170 -1.78 -33.62 35.51
N ARG A 171 -0.61 -33.04 35.80
CA ARG A 171 -0.32 -31.62 35.52
C ARG A 171 0.00 -31.40 34.05
N ASP A 172 0.76 -32.31 33.45
CA ASP A 172 1.14 -32.26 32.02
C ASP A 172 -0.10 -32.41 31.15
N GLU A 173 -1.03 -33.31 31.52
CA GLU A 173 -2.31 -33.47 30.82
C GLU A 173 -3.17 -32.19 30.91
N GLY A 174 -3.19 -31.53 32.06
CA GLY A 174 -3.83 -30.22 32.21
C GLY A 174 -3.15 -29.11 31.40
N PHE A 175 -1.82 -29.13 31.27
CA PHE A 175 -1.07 -28.19 30.45
C PHE A 175 -1.31 -28.41 28.95
N ASP A 176 -1.36 -29.66 28.51
CA ASP A 176 -1.65 -30.01 27.11
C ASP A 176 -3.07 -29.58 26.73
N GLN A 177 -4.05 -29.76 27.62
CA GLN A 177 -5.41 -29.28 27.42
C GLN A 177 -5.47 -27.75 27.30
N GLN A 178 -4.76 -27.03 28.18
CA GLN A 178 -4.66 -25.57 28.10
C GLN A 178 -3.97 -25.10 26.81
N LEU A 179 -2.92 -25.79 26.36
CA LEU A 179 -2.24 -25.48 25.11
C LEU A 179 -3.15 -25.69 23.90
N GLN A 180 -3.98 -26.73 23.93
CA GLN A 180 -4.98 -26.99 22.90
C GLN A 180 -6.04 -25.88 22.85
N GLU A 181 -6.59 -25.47 24.00
CA GLU A 181 -7.55 -24.37 24.08
C GLU A 181 -6.96 -23.04 23.60
N ILE A 182 -5.69 -22.76 23.93
CA ILE A 182 -4.97 -21.58 23.42
C ILE A 182 -4.81 -21.68 21.90
N GLY A 183 -4.46 -22.86 21.37
CA GLY A 183 -4.36 -23.11 19.94
C GLY A 183 -5.66 -22.77 19.20
N GLU A 184 -6.80 -23.26 19.68
CA GLU A 184 -8.12 -22.99 19.11
C GLU A 184 -8.55 -21.53 19.24
N ALA A 185 -8.26 -20.87 20.37
CA ALA A 185 -8.55 -19.46 20.55
C ALA A 185 -7.72 -18.60 19.58
N VAL A 186 -6.46 -18.97 19.39
CA VAL A 186 -5.54 -18.33 18.45
C VAL A 186 -6.02 -18.56 17.02
N GLU A 187 -6.46 -19.74 16.62
CA GLU A 187 -7.07 -19.99 15.30
C GLU A 187 -8.28 -19.09 15.04
N ARG A 188 -9.23 -19.02 15.98
CA ARG A 188 -10.41 -18.13 15.89
C ARG A 188 -10.04 -16.65 15.76
N ILE A 189 -9.01 -16.18 16.45
CA ILE A 189 -8.50 -14.80 16.29
C ILE A 189 -7.97 -14.59 14.86
N GLY A 190 -7.39 -15.63 14.25
CA GLY A 190 -6.88 -15.58 12.88
C GLY A 190 -8.00 -15.37 11.89
N ASP A 191 -9.06 -16.16 11.99
CA ASP A 191 -10.23 -16.05 11.12
C ASP A 191 -10.89 -14.67 11.22
N VAL A 192 -11.07 -14.16 12.44
CA VAL A 192 -11.63 -12.82 12.65
C VAL A 192 -10.73 -11.74 12.07
N ALA A 193 -9.40 -11.87 12.18
CA ALA A 193 -8.46 -10.91 11.62
C ALA A 193 -8.51 -10.87 10.08
N VAL A 194 -8.66 -12.04 9.41
CA VAL A 194 -8.87 -12.11 7.96
C VAL A 194 -10.14 -11.38 7.55
N VAL A 195 -11.26 -11.65 8.23
CA VAL A 195 -12.54 -10.98 7.96
C VAL A 195 -12.46 -9.47 8.17
N ILE A 196 -11.75 -9.01 9.20
CA ILE A 196 -11.52 -7.58 9.43
C ILE A 196 -10.67 -6.98 8.30
N GLY A 197 -9.63 -7.69 7.86
CA GLY A 197 -8.80 -7.27 6.74
C GLY A 197 -9.60 -7.10 5.44
N GLU A 198 -10.43 -8.08 5.09
CA GLU A 198 -11.32 -8.01 3.93
C GLU A 198 -12.32 -6.86 4.01
N ARG A 199 -12.92 -6.64 5.18
CA ARG A 199 -13.84 -5.51 5.38
C ARG A 199 -13.12 -4.15 5.29
N ALA A 200 -11.89 -4.07 5.79
CA ALA A 200 -11.10 -2.85 5.72
C ALA A 200 -10.73 -2.51 4.27
N THR A 201 -10.34 -3.50 3.46
CA THR A 201 -10.04 -3.29 2.03
C THR A 201 -11.30 -2.90 1.25
N GLU A 202 -12.45 -3.51 1.53
CA GLU A 202 -13.73 -3.12 0.92
C GLU A 202 -14.12 -1.68 1.27
N GLN A 203 -13.96 -1.28 2.54
CA GLN A 203 -14.21 0.10 2.98
C GLN A 203 -13.24 1.09 2.34
N ALA A 204 -11.96 0.74 2.22
CA ALA A 204 -10.97 1.57 1.53
C ALA A 204 -11.37 1.81 0.07
N LYS A 205 -11.80 0.77 -0.65
CA LYS A 205 -12.30 0.89 -2.02
C LYS A 205 -13.52 1.80 -2.10
N LYS A 206 -14.51 1.63 -1.21
CA LYS A 206 -15.70 2.51 -1.15
C LYS A 206 -15.32 3.97 -0.87
N ALA A 207 -14.33 4.21 -0.02
CA ALA A 207 -13.84 5.56 0.27
C ALA A 207 -13.21 6.21 -0.97
N VAL A 208 -12.38 5.48 -1.72
CA VAL A 208 -11.80 5.95 -2.99
C VAL A 208 -12.89 6.27 -4.01
N ASP A 209 -13.87 5.37 -4.19
CA ASP A 209 -14.99 5.61 -5.11
C ASP A 209 -15.81 6.84 -4.72
N THR A 210 -16.02 7.05 -3.42
CA THR A 210 -16.72 8.23 -2.90
C THR A 210 -15.91 9.50 -3.16
N MET A 211 -14.59 9.45 -2.97
CA MET A 211 -13.71 10.59 -3.25
C MET A 211 -13.72 10.96 -4.74
N ASN A 212 -13.70 9.97 -5.64
CA ASN A 212 -13.83 10.19 -7.08
C ASN A 212 -15.17 10.85 -7.42
N LYS A 213 -16.28 10.42 -6.82
CA LYS A 213 -17.60 11.06 -6.99
C LYS A 213 -17.61 12.50 -6.50
N VAL A 214 -16.99 12.78 -5.35
CA VAL A 214 -16.87 14.15 -4.81
C VAL A 214 -16.04 15.03 -5.74
N GLN A 215 -14.94 14.53 -6.27
CA GLN A 215 -14.09 15.26 -7.22
C GLN A 215 -14.85 15.59 -8.52
N ASN A 216 -15.57 14.60 -9.08
CA ASN A 216 -16.41 14.81 -10.25
C ASN A 216 -17.50 15.85 -9.99
N THR A 217 -18.22 15.73 -8.87
CA THR A 217 -19.26 16.69 -8.47
C THR A 217 -18.68 18.09 -8.28
N THR A 218 -17.49 18.21 -7.70
CA THR A 218 -16.80 19.49 -7.51
C THR A 218 -16.43 20.12 -8.85
N SER A 219 -15.97 19.29 -9.81
CA SER A 219 -15.68 19.75 -11.17
C SER A 219 -16.95 20.24 -11.88
N GLU A 220 -18.07 19.53 -11.76
CA GLU A 220 -19.36 19.94 -12.32
C GLU A 220 -19.86 21.24 -11.70
N ILE A 221 -19.76 21.40 -10.37
CA ILE A 221 -20.12 22.64 -9.67
C ILE A 221 -19.27 23.81 -10.19
N SER A 222 -17.98 23.59 -10.43
CA SER A 222 -17.10 24.63 -10.97
C SER A 222 -17.51 25.05 -12.39
N VAL A 223 -17.92 24.11 -13.24
CA VAL A 223 -18.43 24.37 -14.59
C VAL A 223 -19.74 25.15 -14.52
N VAL A 224 -20.67 24.73 -13.65
CA VAL A 224 -21.95 25.44 -13.44
C VAL A 224 -21.71 26.85 -12.91
N SER A 225 -20.79 27.04 -11.97
CA SER A 225 -20.40 28.36 -11.47
C SER A 225 -19.86 29.27 -12.59
N MET A 226 -19.03 28.71 -13.49
CA MET A 226 -18.51 29.43 -14.64
C MET A 226 -19.61 29.80 -15.65
N GLN A 227 -20.58 28.91 -15.88
CA GLN A 227 -21.76 29.20 -16.72
C GLN A 227 -22.61 30.32 -16.11
N ILE A 228 -22.89 30.27 -14.80
CA ILE A 228 -23.63 31.32 -14.09
C ILE A 228 -22.92 32.67 -14.24
N LYS A 229 -21.59 32.71 -14.03
CA LYS A 229 -20.79 33.93 -14.20
C LYS A 229 -20.88 34.48 -15.62
N THR A 230 -20.88 33.60 -16.62
CA THR A 230 -21.03 33.97 -18.03
C THR A 230 -22.41 34.55 -18.33
N LEU A 231 -23.47 33.93 -17.80
CA LEU A 231 -24.85 34.42 -17.92
C LEU A 231 -25.03 35.78 -17.22
N LEU A 232 -24.46 35.96 -16.03
CA LEU A 232 -24.48 37.24 -15.31
C LEU A 232 -23.80 38.35 -16.11
N LYS A 233 -22.63 38.08 -16.70
CA LYS A 233 -21.91 39.05 -17.55
C LYS A 233 -22.72 39.41 -18.80
N ARG A 234 -23.42 38.44 -19.40
CA ARG A 234 -24.30 38.67 -20.55
C ARG A 234 -25.52 39.51 -20.18
N ARG A 235 -26.16 39.25 -19.04
CA ARG A 235 -27.26 40.07 -18.49
C ARG A 235 -26.82 41.51 -18.28
N TYR A 236 -25.66 41.72 -17.64
CA TYR A 236 -25.11 43.05 -17.41
C TYR A 236 -24.88 43.82 -18.73
N ASN A 237 -24.27 43.18 -19.73
CA ASN A 237 -24.07 43.81 -21.03
C ASN A 237 -25.39 44.16 -21.74
N LEU A 238 -26.40 43.29 -21.64
CA LEU A 238 -27.73 43.55 -22.19
C LEU A 238 -28.41 44.73 -21.49
N GLU A 239 -28.37 44.79 -20.15
CA GLU A 239 -28.92 45.91 -19.38
C GLU A 239 -28.24 47.23 -19.75
N LEU A 240 -26.91 47.23 -19.91
CA LEU A 240 -26.15 48.41 -20.30
C LEU A 240 -26.52 48.87 -21.72
N SER A 241 -26.60 47.94 -22.69
CA SER A 241 -27.05 48.26 -24.05
C SER A 241 -28.48 48.79 -24.08
N PHE A 242 -29.39 48.24 -23.27
CA PHE A 242 -30.77 48.71 -23.20
C PHE A 242 -30.86 50.11 -22.57
N ARG A 243 -30.08 50.39 -21.52
CA ARG A 243 -29.98 51.73 -20.92
C ARG A 243 -29.47 52.77 -21.92
N ILE A 244 -28.40 52.46 -22.65
CA ILE A 244 -27.85 53.36 -23.68
C ILE A 244 -28.88 53.59 -24.79
N GLY A 245 -29.57 52.54 -25.25
CA GLY A 245 -30.62 52.64 -26.25
C GLY A 245 -31.79 53.53 -25.81
N LEU A 246 -32.25 53.39 -24.56
CA LEU A 246 -33.30 54.24 -23.99
C LEU A 246 -32.89 55.71 -23.92
N ILE A 247 -31.65 55.99 -23.53
CA ILE A 247 -31.12 57.37 -23.49
C ILE A 247 -31.09 57.99 -24.88
N LEU A 248 -30.66 57.22 -25.89
CA LEU A 248 -30.65 57.66 -27.30
C LEU A 248 -32.05 57.99 -27.82
N ILE A 249 -33.02 57.12 -27.56
CA ILE A 249 -34.43 57.35 -27.93
C ILE A 249 -34.96 58.60 -27.25
N PHE A 250 -34.70 58.78 -25.96
CA PHE A 250 -35.12 59.96 -25.21
C PHE A 250 -34.53 61.25 -25.80
N LEU A 251 -33.24 61.25 -26.15
CA LEU A 251 -32.58 62.37 -26.82
C LEU A 251 -33.21 62.72 -28.16
N ILE A 252 -33.54 61.72 -28.98
CA ILE A 252 -34.20 61.94 -30.29
C ILE A 252 -35.56 62.59 -30.09
N VAL A 253 -36.39 62.05 -29.19
CA VAL A 253 -37.72 62.62 -28.88
C VAL A 253 -37.59 64.04 -28.36
N PHE A 254 -36.61 64.30 -27.49
CA PHE A 254 -36.33 65.64 -26.98
C PHE A 254 -35.92 66.63 -28.09
N CYS A 255 -35.06 66.22 -29.01
CA CYS A 255 -34.67 67.03 -30.18
C CYS A 255 -35.88 67.35 -31.08
N VAL A 256 -36.73 66.36 -31.36
CA VAL A 256 -37.96 66.56 -32.16
C VAL A 256 -38.92 67.52 -31.44
N PHE A 257 -39.02 67.41 -30.11
CA PHE A 257 -39.83 68.30 -29.29
C PHE A 257 -39.31 69.75 -29.34
N ILE A 258 -38.01 69.97 -29.15
CA ILE A 258 -37.38 71.29 -29.26
C ILE A 258 -37.59 71.87 -30.66
N PHE A 259 -37.38 71.08 -31.71
CA PHE A 259 -37.61 71.51 -33.09
C PHE A 259 -39.06 71.94 -33.32
N SER A 260 -40.02 71.17 -32.80
CA SER A 260 -41.45 71.49 -32.89
C SER A 260 -41.79 72.77 -32.12
N LEU A 261 -41.20 72.98 -30.94
CA LEU A 261 -41.34 74.21 -30.14
C LEU A 261 -40.80 75.44 -30.87
N ILE A 262 -39.60 75.35 -31.46
CA ILE A 262 -39.00 76.44 -32.23
C ILE A 262 -39.87 76.76 -33.46
N LYS A 263 -40.37 75.73 -34.15
CA LYS A 263 -41.27 75.92 -35.29
C LYS A 263 -42.57 76.60 -34.87
N PHE A 264 -43.12 76.23 -33.71
CA PHE A 264 -44.35 76.82 -33.17
C PHE A 264 -44.14 78.27 -32.74
N LEU A 265 -43.03 78.60 -32.08
CA LEU A 265 -42.68 79.97 -31.67
C LEU A 265 -42.37 80.92 -32.85
N LYS A 266 -41.97 80.37 -34.00
CA LYS A 266 -41.74 81.12 -35.24
C LYS A 266 -43.00 81.30 -36.09
N SER A 267 -44.05 80.53 -35.82
CA SER A 267 -45.35 80.64 -36.50
C SER A 267 -46.27 81.61 -35.77
#